data_AF-A0A0A7GBC9-F1
#
_entry.id   AF-A0A0A7GBC9-F1
#
_cell.length_a   1.000
_cell.length_b   1.000
_cell.length_c   1.000
_cell.angle_alpha   90.00
_cell.angle_beta   90.00
_cell.angle_gamma   90.00
#
_symmetry.space_group_name_H-M   'P 1'
#
loop_
_entity.id
_entity.type
_entity.pdbx_description
1 polymer ?
#
loop_
_entity_poly.entity_id
_entity_poly.type
_entity_poly.pdbx_seq_one_letter_code
_entity_poly.pdbx_strand_id
1 'polypeptide(L)'
;MDAEDLWRVPAKNGWQKSPVSPMEVLRLFGRLKVREGFELIAYVFRDGLQGKGVVWAVPEGHFPEVGECAKLDEVGTPKPEKALLPSMVLDGDGTPESYIQASIFLREMDEFGALWHELRWGLHEIIDELPAGFHLPEMVDIRPRTVFEKNTVTEFFTLELLEKMIYRHSDTFDGYSLKNRIDEKHGIEK
;
A
#
# COMPACT_ATOMS: atom_id res chain seq x y z
N MET A 1 -28.33 14.41 -2.31
CA MET A 1 -26.93 14.06 -2.04
C MET A 1 -27.04 13.01 -0.97
N ASP A 2 -26.99 11.76 -1.39
CA ASP A 2 -27.21 10.63 -0.50
C ASP A 2 -25.93 10.36 0.30
N ALA A 3 -26.02 9.74 1.47
CA ALA A 3 -24.84 9.46 2.31
C ALA A 3 -23.77 8.62 1.57
N GLU A 4 -24.20 7.89 0.54
CA GLU A 4 -23.35 7.10 -0.37
C GLU A 4 -22.48 7.96 -1.30
N ASP A 5 -22.83 9.23 -1.53
CA ASP A 5 -22.09 10.16 -2.40
C ASP A 5 -20.87 10.78 -1.71
N LEU A 6 -20.77 10.69 -0.38
CA LEU A 6 -19.76 11.40 0.42
C LEU A 6 -18.38 10.70 0.45
N TRP A 7 -18.31 9.43 0.09
CA TRP A 7 -17.07 8.62 0.14
C TRP A 7 -16.68 8.01 -1.20
N ARG A 8 -17.50 8.20 -2.25
CA ARG A 8 -17.21 7.71 -3.58
C ARG A 8 -16.36 8.72 -4.33
N VAL A 9 -15.11 8.38 -4.62
CA VAL A 9 -14.45 8.96 -5.79
C VAL A 9 -15.33 8.59 -7.01
N PRO A 10 -15.92 9.56 -7.72
CA PRO A 10 -16.86 9.27 -8.80
C PRO A 10 -16.18 8.43 -9.87
N ALA A 11 -16.70 7.23 -10.10
CA ALA A 11 -16.10 6.26 -11.00
C ALA A 11 -17.23 5.46 -11.67
N LYS A 12 -17.11 5.24 -12.98
CA LYS A 12 -18.06 4.46 -13.78
C LYS A 12 -17.95 2.98 -13.40
N ASN A 13 -19.01 2.21 -13.60
CA ASN A 13 -18.93 0.76 -13.46
C ASN A 13 -17.89 0.17 -14.44
N GLY A 14 -17.17 -0.85 -13.99
CA GLY A 14 -16.06 -1.47 -14.71
C GLY A 14 -14.70 -0.82 -14.43
N TRP A 15 -13.68 -1.31 -15.14
CA TRP A 15 -12.33 -0.76 -15.08
C TRP A 15 -12.23 0.57 -15.82
N GLN A 16 -11.56 1.54 -15.21
CA GLN A 16 -11.18 2.80 -15.83
C GLN A 16 -9.84 3.30 -15.30
N LYS A 17 -9.25 4.28 -15.97
CA LYS A 17 -8.11 5.03 -15.43
C LYS A 17 -8.49 5.70 -14.12
N SER A 18 -7.62 5.63 -13.13
CA SER A 18 -7.83 6.34 -11.87
C SER A 18 -7.85 7.86 -12.12
N PRO A 19 -8.83 8.60 -11.56
CA PRO A 19 -8.82 10.06 -11.59
C PRO A 19 -7.80 10.66 -10.62
N VAL A 20 -7.26 9.86 -9.70
CA VAL A 20 -6.21 10.24 -8.74
C VAL A 20 -4.91 9.55 -9.13
N SER A 21 -3.83 10.32 -9.26
CA SER A 21 -2.52 9.75 -9.55
C SER A 21 -1.89 9.18 -8.27
N PRO A 22 -1.37 7.93 -8.29
CA PRO A 22 -0.60 7.37 -7.17
C PRO A 22 0.70 8.15 -6.90
N MET A 23 1.19 8.93 -7.87
CA MET A 23 2.31 9.85 -7.66
C MET A 23 1.97 10.98 -6.68
N GLU A 24 0.71 11.39 -6.56
CA GLU A 24 0.29 12.37 -5.54
C GLU A 24 0.38 11.78 -4.13
N VAL A 25 0.05 10.49 -3.99
CA VAL A 25 0.20 9.77 -2.71
C VAL A 25 1.69 9.64 -2.38
N LEU A 26 2.53 9.27 -3.34
CA LEU A 26 3.98 9.17 -3.16
C LEU A 26 4.59 10.47 -2.63
N ARG A 27 4.12 11.64 -3.08
CA ARG A 27 4.62 12.96 -2.61
C ARG A 27 4.43 13.20 -1.12
N LEU A 28 3.51 12.49 -0.46
CA LEU A 28 3.33 12.55 1.00
C LEU A 28 4.49 11.86 1.74
N PHE A 29 5.23 10.97 1.08
CA PHE A 29 6.38 10.25 1.61
C PHE A 29 7.67 10.96 1.17
N GLY A 30 8.05 12.01 1.91
CA GLY A 30 9.12 12.94 1.53
C GLY A 30 10.52 12.34 1.35
N ARG A 31 10.74 11.07 1.72
CA ARG A 31 12.02 10.37 1.54
C ARG A 31 11.99 9.30 0.47
N LEU A 32 10.85 9.15 -0.22
CA LEU A 32 10.68 8.20 -1.30
C LEU A 32 10.65 8.89 -2.65
N LYS A 33 11.06 8.13 -3.65
CA LYS A 33 10.91 8.49 -5.06
C LYS A 33 10.71 7.22 -5.88
N VAL A 34 10.25 7.40 -7.10
CA VAL A 34 10.30 6.36 -8.12
C VAL A 34 11.58 6.54 -8.91
N ARG A 35 12.23 5.44 -9.29
CA ARG A 35 13.43 5.44 -10.12
C ARG A 35 13.18 6.18 -11.44
N GLU A 36 14.17 6.96 -11.89
CA GLU A 36 14.10 7.70 -13.15
C GLU A 36 13.68 6.81 -14.33
N GLY A 37 12.84 7.37 -15.21
CA GLY A 37 12.29 6.67 -16.36
C GLY A 37 11.03 5.87 -16.06
N PHE A 38 10.54 5.88 -14.81
CA PHE A 38 9.28 5.26 -14.43
C PHE A 38 8.29 6.25 -13.81
N GLU A 39 7.01 5.96 -14.01
CA GLU A 39 5.89 6.63 -13.38
C GLU A 39 4.93 5.59 -12.80
N LEU A 40 4.26 5.91 -11.69
CA LEU A 40 3.17 5.09 -11.17
C LEU A 40 1.85 5.53 -11.78
N ILE A 41 1.12 4.58 -12.35
CA ILE A 41 -0.24 4.78 -12.87
C ILE A 41 -1.19 3.84 -12.15
N ALA A 42 -2.48 4.20 -12.11
CA ALA A 42 -3.49 3.40 -11.44
C ALA A 42 -4.74 3.21 -12.29
N TYR A 43 -5.33 2.03 -12.19
CA TYR A 43 -6.67 1.75 -12.69
C TYR A 43 -7.58 1.44 -11.50
N VAL A 44 -8.85 1.82 -11.60
CA VAL A 44 -9.86 1.51 -10.59
C VAL A 44 -11.05 0.82 -11.22
N PHE A 45 -11.57 -0.18 -10.53
CA PHE A 45 -12.77 -0.94 -10.85
C PHE A 45 -13.88 -0.53 -9.89
N ARG A 46 -15.11 -0.42 -10.41
CA ARG A 46 -16.32 -0.27 -9.61
C ARG A 46 -17.39 -1.24 -10.07
N ASP A 47 -18.06 -1.87 -9.12
CA ASP A 47 -19.30 -2.61 -9.36
C ASP A 47 -20.19 -2.50 -8.12
N GLY A 48 -21.20 -1.62 -8.19
CA GLY A 48 -22.04 -1.29 -7.05
C GLY A 48 -21.21 -0.72 -5.88
N LEU A 49 -21.20 -1.42 -4.75
CA LEU A 49 -20.44 -1.04 -3.54
C LEU A 49 -19.02 -1.60 -3.53
N GLN A 50 -18.69 -2.50 -4.46
CA GLN A 50 -17.37 -3.08 -4.57
C GLN A 50 -16.43 -2.17 -5.35
N GLY A 51 -15.18 -2.17 -4.92
CA GLY A 51 -14.14 -1.37 -5.54
C GLY A 51 -12.79 -2.04 -5.37
N LYS A 52 -12.02 -2.07 -6.45
CA LYS A 52 -10.64 -2.54 -6.48
C LYS A 52 -9.83 -1.51 -7.25
N GLY A 53 -8.56 -1.36 -6.95
CA GLY A 53 -7.64 -0.73 -7.87
C GLY A 53 -6.37 -1.53 -8.03
N VAL A 54 -5.56 -1.09 -8.97
CA VAL A 54 -4.25 -1.66 -9.22
C VAL A 54 -3.31 -0.54 -9.63
N VAL A 55 -2.12 -0.55 -9.03
CA VAL A 55 -1.06 0.40 -9.35
C VAL A 55 0.06 -0.33 -10.08
N TRP A 56 0.53 0.27 -11.16
CA TRP A 56 1.64 -0.24 -11.95
C TRP A 56 2.72 0.82 -12.09
N ALA A 57 3.97 0.37 -12.11
CA ALA A 57 5.08 1.16 -12.60
C ALA A 57 5.26 0.94 -14.10
N VAL A 58 5.26 2.01 -14.87
CA VAL A 58 5.37 2.02 -16.33
C VAL A 58 6.43 3.02 -16.77
N PRO A 59 6.96 2.93 -18.01
CA PRO A 59 7.78 4.00 -18.57
C PRO A 59 7.05 5.35 -18.49
N GLU A 60 7.76 6.43 -18.18
CA GLU A 60 7.17 7.77 -18.07
C GLU A 60 6.32 8.14 -19.30
N GLY A 61 5.14 8.70 -19.06
CA GLY A 61 4.18 9.08 -20.11
C GLY A 61 3.42 7.92 -20.75
N HIS A 62 3.65 6.67 -20.32
CA HIS A 62 2.94 5.49 -20.85
C HIS A 62 1.74 5.11 -19.98
N PHE A 63 0.59 5.76 -20.19
CA PHE A 63 -0.67 5.41 -19.52
C PHE A 63 -1.74 4.95 -20.53
N PRO A 64 -1.72 3.67 -20.95
CA PRO A 64 -2.64 3.16 -21.96
C PRO A 64 -4.09 3.09 -21.46
N GLU A 65 -5.04 3.06 -22.39
CA GLU A 65 -6.44 2.81 -22.07
C GLU A 65 -6.64 1.37 -21.57
N VAL A 66 -7.70 1.15 -20.77
CA VAL A 66 -8.01 -0.18 -20.21
C VAL A 66 -8.14 -1.25 -21.30
N GLY A 67 -8.74 -0.90 -22.45
CA GLY A 67 -8.92 -1.82 -23.57
C GLY A 67 -7.63 -2.21 -24.30
N GLU A 68 -6.54 -1.47 -24.09
CA GLU A 68 -5.21 -1.74 -24.67
C GLU A 68 -4.35 -2.63 -23.76
N CYS A 69 -4.80 -2.86 -22.53
CA CYS A 69 -4.08 -3.66 -21.54
C CYS A 69 -4.39 -5.16 -21.64
N ALA A 70 -3.44 -5.99 -21.22
CA ALA A 70 -3.71 -7.39 -20.97
C ALA A 70 -4.63 -7.56 -19.75
N LYS A 71 -5.41 -8.64 -19.71
CA LYS A 71 -6.30 -8.98 -18.59
C LYS A 71 -5.65 -10.09 -17.75
N LEU A 72 -5.43 -9.84 -16.46
CA LEU A 72 -4.67 -10.78 -15.62
C LEU A 72 -5.52 -11.83 -14.90
N ASP A 73 -6.76 -11.51 -14.57
CA ASP A 73 -7.64 -12.33 -13.75
C ASP A 73 -9.06 -12.35 -14.32
N GLU A 74 -9.97 -13.07 -13.65
CA GLU A 74 -11.37 -13.21 -14.07
C GLU A 74 -12.12 -11.87 -14.09
N VAL A 75 -11.72 -10.94 -13.22
CA VAL A 75 -12.27 -9.57 -13.16
C VAL A 75 -11.68 -8.69 -14.27
N GLY A 76 -10.68 -9.18 -15.00
CA GLY A 76 -10.05 -8.50 -16.11
C GLY A 76 -9.14 -7.36 -15.68
N THR A 77 -8.44 -7.49 -14.54
CA THR A 77 -7.51 -6.48 -14.04
C THR A 77 -6.53 -6.06 -15.14
N PRO A 78 -6.50 -4.76 -15.52
CA PRO A 78 -5.69 -4.28 -16.63
C PRO A 78 -4.21 -4.28 -16.25
N LYS A 79 -3.38 -4.87 -17.11
CA LYS A 79 -1.92 -4.78 -17.04
C LYS A 79 -1.35 -4.21 -18.33
N PRO A 80 -0.75 -3.00 -18.28
CA PRO A 80 0.02 -2.44 -19.38
C PRO A 80 1.20 -3.33 -19.78
N GLU A 81 1.66 -3.18 -21.03
CA GLU A 81 2.85 -3.88 -21.49
C GLU A 81 4.08 -3.43 -20.68
N LYS A 82 4.95 -4.36 -20.30
CA LYS A 82 6.19 -4.11 -19.53
C LYS A 82 5.96 -3.43 -18.16
N ALA A 83 4.72 -3.39 -17.67
CA ALA A 83 4.41 -2.91 -16.34
C ALA A 83 5.15 -3.73 -15.27
N LEU A 84 5.80 -3.02 -14.34
CA LEU A 84 6.41 -3.55 -13.14
C LEU A 84 5.54 -3.25 -11.91
N LEU A 85 5.78 -3.96 -10.81
CA LEU A 85 5.17 -3.61 -9.53
C LEU A 85 5.83 -2.35 -8.95
N PRO A 86 5.08 -1.49 -8.21
CA PRO A 86 5.65 -0.32 -7.54
C PRO A 86 6.87 -0.67 -6.68
N SER A 87 6.81 -1.82 -5.99
CA SER A 87 7.90 -2.33 -5.15
C SER A 87 9.22 -2.56 -5.88
N MET A 88 9.24 -2.67 -7.21
CA MET A 88 10.47 -2.92 -7.97
C MET A 88 11.19 -1.63 -8.43
N VAL A 89 10.49 -0.51 -8.41
CA VAL A 89 10.98 0.79 -8.92
C VAL A 89 11.07 1.86 -7.84
N LEU A 90 10.58 1.56 -6.64
CA LEU A 90 10.71 2.44 -5.50
C LEU A 90 12.20 2.61 -5.13
N ASP A 91 12.54 3.80 -4.66
CA ASP A 91 13.86 4.17 -4.18
C ASP A 91 13.72 5.22 -3.05
N GLY A 92 14.79 5.44 -2.29
CA GLY A 92 14.78 6.38 -1.18
C GLY A 92 16.18 6.83 -0.74
N ASP A 93 16.25 7.57 0.36
CA ASP A 93 17.48 8.21 0.85
C ASP A 93 18.41 7.29 1.69
N GLY A 94 18.02 6.03 1.89
CA GLY A 94 18.76 5.04 2.67
C GLY A 94 18.60 5.14 4.19
N THR A 95 17.77 6.06 4.70
CA THR A 95 17.55 6.22 6.14
C THR A 95 16.54 5.18 6.68
N PRO A 96 16.57 4.81 7.99
CA PRO A 96 15.55 3.95 8.58
C PRO A 96 14.11 4.40 8.29
N GLU A 97 13.88 5.72 8.40
CA GLU A 97 12.57 6.33 8.18
C GLU A 97 12.08 6.08 6.74
N SER A 98 12.96 6.18 5.74
CA SER A 98 12.57 5.90 4.35
C SER A 98 12.14 4.45 4.11
N TYR A 99 12.68 3.48 4.86
CA TYR A 99 12.26 2.08 4.75
C TYR A 99 10.88 1.84 5.39
N ILE A 100 10.60 2.49 6.51
CA ILE A 100 9.26 2.49 7.12
C ILE A 100 8.26 3.18 6.17
N GLN A 101 8.62 4.33 5.61
CA GLN A 101 7.81 5.01 4.59
C GLN A 101 7.54 4.10 3.39
N ALA A 102 8.55 3.41 2.87
CA ALA A 102 8.40 2.48 1.73
C ALA A 102 7.43 1.35 2.06
N SER A 103 7.55 0.80 3.27
CA SER A 103 6.68 -0.26 3.78
C SER A 103 5.20 0.16 3.83
N ILE A 104 4.92 1.36 4.35
CA ILE A 104 3.57 1.93 4.43
C ILE A 104 3.06 2.26 3.03
N PHE A 105 3.85 2.99 2.23
CA PHE A 105 3.48 3.36 0.87
C PHE A 105 3.06 2.15 0.03
N LEU A 106 3.80 1.05 0.11
CA LEU A 106 3.44 -0.16 -0.64
C LEU A 106 2.12 -0.80 -0.16
N ARG A 107 1.78 -0.70 1.13
CA ARG A 107 0.45 -1.12 1.62
C ARG A 107 -0.65 -0.20 1.09
N GLU A 108 -0.43 1.11 1.09
CA GLU A 108 -1.35 2.08 0.47
C GLU A 108 -1.56 1.80 -1.04
N MET A 109 -0.51 1.38 -1.76
CA MET A 109 -0.61 1.04 -3.18
C MET A 109 -1.37 -0.27 -3.42
N ASP A 110 -1.24 -1.26 -2.53
CA ASP A 110 -1.97 -2.52 -2.60
C ASP A 110 -3.49 -2.32 -2.36
N GLU A 111 -3.86 -1.28 -1.60
CA GLU A 111 -5.23 -0.91 -1.28
C GLU A 111 -5.78 0.22 -2.16
N PHE A 112 -4.99 0.69 -3.11
CA PHE A 112 -5.33 1.89 -3.86
C PHE A 112 -6.69 1.72 -4.56
N GLY A 113 -7.68 2.52 -4.17
CA GLY A 113 -9.03 2.45 -4.73
C GLY A 113 -9.85 1.22 -4.30
N ALA A 114 -9.39 0.44 -3.33
CA ALA A 114 -10.15 -0.65 -2.72
C ALA A 114 -11.37 -0.10 -1.94
N LEU A 115 -12.47 -0.86 -1.93
CA LEU A 115 -13.68 -0.58 -1.16
C LEU A 115 -14.24 -1.91 -0.61
N TRP A 116 -14.91 -1.83 0.53
CA TRP A 116 -15.57 -2.98 1.16
C TRP A 116 -14.58 -4.13 1.44
N HIS A 117 -14.84 -5.32 0.89
CA HIS A 117 -14.09 -6.54 1.20
C HIS A 117 -12.68 -6.58 0.59
N GLU A 118 -12.35 -5.61 -0.27
CA GLU A 118 -11.01 -5.49 -0.83
C GLU A 118 -10.04 -4.76 0.12
N LEU A 119 -10.54 -4.19 1.23
CA LEU A 119 -9.70 -3.60 2.28
C LEU A 119 -9.14 -4.70 3.21
N ARG A 120 -7.83 -4.69 3.39
CA ARG A 120 -7.00 -5.62 4.18
C ARG A 120 -6.05 -4.89 5.13
N TRP A 121 -5.50 -3.76 4.69
CA TRP A 121 -4.81 -2.77 5.50
C TRP A 121 -5.86 -1.89 6.18
N GLY A 122 -6.62 -1.08 5.45
CA GLY A 122 -7.63 -0.22 6.07
C GLY A 122 -7.00 0.92 6.87
N LEU A 123 -7.49 1.17 8.10
CA LEU A 123 -7.11 2.35 8.89
C LEU A 123 -6.21 1.96 10.07
N HIS A 124 -4.91 2.21 9.89
CA HIS A 124 -3.88 1.93 10.89
C HIS A 124 -3.22 3.20 11.42
N GLU A 125 -2.87 3.18 12.71
CA GLU A 125 -1.99 4.16 13.36
C GLU A 125 -0.69 3.49 13.78
N ILE A 126 0.47 4.08 13.48
CA ILE A 126 1.76 3.57 13.96
C ILE A 126 1.85 3.82 15.46
N ILE A 127 2.22 2.79 16.21
CA ILE A 127 2.40 2.87 17.66
C ILE A 127 3.86 2.60 18.03
N ASP A 128 4.38 3.39 18.97
CA ASP A 128 5.67 3.21 19.63
C ASP A 128 5.53 2.96 21.15
N GLU A 129 4.29 3.07 21.65
CA GLU A 129 3.86 2.70 23.00
C GLU A 129 2.59 1.85 22.95
N LEU A 130 2.42 0.91 23.90
CA LEU A 130 1.24 0.06 23.93
C LEU A 130 0.03 0.89 24.40
N PRO A 131 -1.08 0.94 23.64
CA PRO A 131 -2.29 1.61 24.09
C PRO A 131 -2.81 0.96 25.38
N ALA A 132 -3.45 1.77 26.23
CA ALA A 132 -4.01 1.28 27.48
C ALA A 132 -5.01 0.12 27.24
N GLY A 133 -4.89 -0.95 28.03
CA GLY A 133 -5.73 -2.16 27.91
C GLY A 133 -5.18 -3.24 26.99
N PHE A 134 -4.20 -2.93 26.15
CA PHE A 134 -3.55 -3.90 25.28
C PHE A 134 -2.42 -4.65 25.98
N HIS A 135 -2.25 -5.91 25.60
CA HIS A 135 -1.18 -6.77 26.11
C HIS A 135 -0.62 -7.60 24.96
N LEU A 136 0.70 -7.60 24.80
CA LEU A 136 1.40 -8.52 23.92
C LEU A 136 1.76 -9.80 24.68
N PRO A 137 1.74 -10.98 24.01
CA PRO A 137 2.06 -12.25 24.64
C PRO A 137 3.53 -12.33 25.12
N GLU A 138 4.42 -11.54 24.51
CA GLU A 138 5.83 -11.46 24.85
C GLU A 138 6.25 -9.99 25.06
N MET A 139 7.29 -9.78 25.86
CA MET A 139 7.89 -8.46 26.02
C MET A 139 8.67 -8.13 24.75
N VAL A 140 8.03 -7.41 23.85
CA VAL A 140 8.62 -6.98 22.58
C VAL A 140 8.83 -5.47 22.62
N ASP A 141 9.98 -5.02 22.13
CA ASP A 141 10.22 -3.60 21.86
C ASP A 141 9.41 -3.19 20.63
N ILE A 142 8.38 -2.37 20.85
CA ILE A 142 7.43 -1.98 19.79
C ILE A 142 7.87 -0.73 19.01
N ARG A 143 8.98 -0.12 19.40
CA ARG A 143 9.49 1.06 18.68
C ARG A 143 9.87 0.67 17.25
N PRO A 144 9.51 1.49 16.24
CA PRO A 144 9.91 1.24 14.87
C PRO A 144 11.42 1.11 14.73
N ARG A 145 11.87 0.12 13.98
CA ARG A 145 13.30 -0.17 13.79
C ARG A 145 13.60 -0.64 12.38
N THR A 146 14.81 -0.33 11.92
CA THR A 146 15.35 -0.80 10.65
C THR A 146 16.76 -1.32 10.88
N VAL A 147 17.03 -2.54 10.40
CA VAL A 147 18.31 -3.23 10.51
C VAL A 147 18.92 -3.34 9.11
N PHE A 148 20.12 -2.80 8.95
CA PHE A 148 20.87 -2.82 7.70
C PHE A 148 21.90 -3.96 7.70
N GLU A 149 21.59 -5.04 7.00
CA GLU A 149 22.52 -6.14 6.75
C GLU A 149 22.62 -6.38 5.23
N LYS A 150 22.76 -7.65 4.80
CA LYS A 150 22.70 -8.01 3.38
C LYS A 150 21.36 -7.59 2.74
N ASN A 151 20.27 -7.81 3.47
CA ASN A 151 18.95 -7.26 3.17
C ASN A 151 18.61 -6.27 4.29
N THR A 152 17.86 -5.23 3.96
CA THR A 152 17.35 -4.30 4.97
C THR A 152 16.03 -4.83 5.51
N VAL A 153 15.91 -4.96 6.82
CA VAL A 153 14.68 -5.40 7.48
C VAL A 153 14.11 -4.24 8.26
N THR A 154 12.86 -3.89 8.01
CA THR A 154 12.15 -2.88 8.81
C THR A 154 11.00 -3.52 9.57
N GLU A 155 10.82 -3.09 10.80
CA GLU A 155 9.77 -3.58 11.69
C GLU A 155 9.13 -2.41 12.43
N PHE A 156 7.80 -2.45 12.54
CA PHE A 156 7.02 -1.47 13.29
C PHE A 156 5.68 -2.09 13.67
N PHE A 157 4.99 -1.44 14.61
CA PHE A 157 3.69 -1.87 15.08
C PHE A 157 2.65 -0.84 14.68
N THR A 158 1.43 -1.32 14.47
CA THR A 158 0.27 -0.47 14.29
C THR A 158 -0.92 -0.92 15.12
N LEU A 159 -1.81 0.02 15.41
CA LEU A 159 -3.17 -0.24 15.87
C LEU A 159 -4.12 -0.06 14.69
N GLU A 160 -4.81 -1.12 14.30
CA GLU A 160 -5.93 -1.04 13.37
C GLU A 160 -7.16 -0.52 14.13
N LEU A 161 -7.76 0.57 13.64
CA LEU A 161 -8.70 1.38 14.43
C LEU A 161 -10.14 0.86 14.44
N LEU A 162 -10.54 0.02 13.48
CA LEU A 162 -11.93 -0.49 13.40
C LEU A 162 -12.14 -1.72 14.28
N GLU A 163 -11.24 -2.70 14.19
CA GLU A 163 -11.23 -3.92 14.98
C GLU A 163 -10.45 -3.78 16.29
N LYS A 164 -9.69 -2.68 16.45
CA LYS A 164 -8.82 -2.43 17.62
C LYS A 164 -7.83 -3.58 17.83
N MET A 165 -7.07 -3.88 16.81
CA MET A 165 -6.10 -4.98 16.80
C MET A 165 -4.69 -4.45 16.60
N ILE A 166 -3.72 -4.99 17.33
CA ILE A 166 -2.32 -4.64 17.12
C ILE A 166 -1.75 -5.55 16.03
N TYR A 167 -1.02 -4.95 15.10
CA TYR A 167 -0.26 -5.67 14.09
C TYR A 167 1.22 -5.38 14.24
N ARG A 168 2.03 -6.44 14.09
CA ARG A 168 3.46 -6.34 13.87
C ARG A 168 3.73 -6.50 12.39
N HIS A 169 4.39 -5.50 11.81
CA HIS A 169 4.80 -5.52 10.41
C HIS A 169 6.29 -5.78 10.33
N SER A 170 6.70 -6.73 9.50
CA SER A 170 8.11 -7.02 9.23
C SER A 170 8.31 -7.17 7.73
N ASP A 171 9.05 -6.23 7.14
CA ASP A 171 9.31 -6.19 5.70
C ASP A 171 10.81 -6.30 5.43
N THR A 172 11.15 -7.15 4.46
CA THR A 172 12.53 -7.34 3.99
C THR A 172 12.71 -6.75 2.61
N PHE A 173 13.75 -5.92 2.47
CA PHE A 173 14.11 -5.22 1.25
C PHE A 173 15.53 -5.59 0.78
N ASP A 174 15.69 -5.62 -0.54
CA ASP A 174 16.98 -5.68 -1.24
C ASP A 174 17.12 -4.38 -2.04
N GLY A 175 17.99 -3.48 -1.59
CA GLY A 175 17.83 -2.05 -1.90
C GLY A 175 16.47 -1.56 -1.38
N TYR A 176 15.60 -1.06 -2.25
CA TYR A 176 14.18 -0.74 -1.97
C TYR A 176 13.21 -1.75 -2.59
N SER A 177 13.71 -2.83 -3.18
CA SER A 177 12.84 -3.88 -3.69
C SER A 177 12.31 -4.75 -2.56
N LEU A 178 11.00 -4.69 -2.31
CA LEU A 178 10.33 -5.54 -1.32
C LEU A 178 10.44 -7.01 -1.72
N LYS A 179 11.05 -7.82 -0.87
CA LYS A 179 11.24 -9.27 -1.09
C LYS A 179 10.27 -10.11 -0.28
N ASN A 180 9.94 -9.66 0.92
CA ASN A 180 9.05 -10.36 1.82
C ASN A 180 8.30 -9.37 2.71
N ARG A 181 7.04 -9.68 3.01
CA ARG A 181 6.17 -8.95 3.92
C ARG A 181 5.53 -9.95 4.88
N ILE A 182 5.60 -9.65 6.16
CA ILE A 182 4.96 -10.43 7.23
C ILE A 182 4.13 -9.46 8.06
N ASP A 183 2.84 -9.76 8.20
CA ASP A 183 1.90 -9.04 9.04
C ASP A 183 1.36 -10.02 10.09
N GLU A 184 1.81 -9.88 11.34
CA GLU A 184 1.36 -10.71 12.45
C GLU A 184 0.33 -9.96 13.28
N LYS A 185 -0.85 -10.57 13.45
CA LYS A 185 -1.93 -10.04 14.27
C LYS A 185 -1.72 -10.45 15.73
N HIS A 186 -1.66 -9.47 16.63
CA HIS A 186 -1.44 -9.65 18.06
C HIS A 186 -2.61 -9.07 18.87
N GLY A 187 -3.28 -9.91 19.66
CA GLY A 187 -4.10 -9.54 20.83
C GLY A 187 -5.41 -8.77 20.58
N ILE A 188 -6.51 -9.34 21.09
CA ILE A 188 -7.86 -8.75 21.15
C ILE A 188 -7.98 -7.94 22.45
N GLU A 189 -8.65 -6.77 22.38
CA GLU A 189 -9.11 -5.99 23.54
C GLU A 189 -9.72 -6.93 24.61
N LYS A 190 -9.22 -6.87 25.86
CA LYS A 190 -9.86 -7.53 27.01
C LYS A 190 -10.85 -6.61 27.69
#